data_AF-A0A0L7KZH4-F1
#
_entry.id   AF-A0A0L7KZH4-F1
#
_cell.length_a   1.000
_cell.length_b   1.000
_cell.length_c   1.000
_cell.angle_alpha   90.00
_cell.angle_beta   90.00
_cell.angle_gamma   90.00
#
_symmetry.space_group_name_H-M   'P 1'
#
loop_
_entity.id
_entity.type
_entity.pdbx_description
1 polymer ?
#
loop_
_entity_poly.entity_id
_entity_poly.type
_entity_poly.pdbx_seq_one_letter_code
_entity_poly.pdbx_strand_id
1 'polypeptide(L)'
;MTHVSTAFSNTHVKNIEEKFYESPMSAEALEAVSELDENLVEKILPTQTSHIPIYNFVSGAQNPISWGDFIDLNRKYGIDKPTTKAVWYYGLNPTNCYYMFLFYNFFLHFIPALLADLYFALTGKRRV
;
A
#
# COMPACT_ATOMS: atom_id res chain seq x y z
N MET A 1 7.72 1.64 -13.47
CA MET A 1 7.23 1.69 -12.07
C MET A 1 8.37 1.39 -11.10
N THR A 2 9.18 2.41 -10.84
CA THR A 2 10.19 2.42 -9.78
C THR A 2 9.47 2.82 -8.50
N HIS A 3 9.60 2.04 -7.43
CA HIS A 3 8.95 2.35 -6.16
C HIS A 3 9.91 3.13 -5.28
N VAL A 4 9.41 4.19 -4.69
CA VAL A 4 10.07 4.88 -3.59
C VAL A 4 9.77 4.08 -2.33
N SER A 5 10.75 3.33 -1.79
CA SER A 5 10.59 2.48 -0.59
C SER A 5 10.77 3.26 0.72
N THR A 6 10.10 4.41 0.81
CA THR A 6 9.94 5.13 2.08
C THR A 6 8.47 5.17 2.43
N ALA A 7 8.12 4.57 3.58
CA ALA A 7 6.80 4.67 4.14
C ALA A 7 6.84 5.70 5.28
N PHE A 8 6.32 6.89 5.01
CA PHE A 8 6.01 7.88 6.03
C PHE A 8 4.49 7.89 6.19
N SER A 9 4.02 7.64 7.41
CA SER A 9 2.59 7.66 7.72
C SER A 9 2.35 8.54 8.94
N ASN A 10 1.41 9.47 8.83
CA ASN A 10 0.88 10.21 9.97
C ASN A 10 -0.07 9.29 10.75
N THR A 11 0.52 8.48 11.62
CA THR A 11 -0.17 7.44 12.39
C THR A 11 -0.78 8.06 13.64
N HIS A 12 -2.01 8.55 13.51
CA HIS A 12 -2.80 9.07 14.64
C HIS A 12 -3.44 7.94 15.47
N VAL A 13 -3.52 6.73 14.92
CA VAL A 13 -4.01 5.52 15.58
C VAL A 13 -2.82 4.72 16.10
N LYS A 14 -2.88 4.23 17.34
CA LYS A 14 -1.78 3.50 17.98
C LYS A 14 -1.70 2.03 17.58
N ASN A 15 -2.84 1.41 17.31
CA ASN A 15 -2.94 -0.02 17.03
C ASN A 15 -3.33 -0.28 15.57
N ILE A 16 -2.84 -1.38 15.01
CA ILE A 16 -3.31 -1.91 13.73
C ILE A 16 -4.50 -2.80 14.06
N GLU A 17 -5.69 -2.38 13.66
CA GLU A 17 -6.94 -3.11 13.89
C GLU A 17 -7.46 -3.67 12.56
N GLU A 18 -7.89 -4.94 12.58
CA GLU A 18 -8.62 -5.54 11.48
C GLU A 18 -10.00 -4.89 11.37
N LYS A 19 -10.30 -4.31 10.20
CA LYS A 19 -11.63 -3.80 9.88
C LYS A 19 -12.22 -4.65 8.77
N PHE A 20 -13.30 -5.35 9.08
CA PHE A 20 -14.12 -6.01 8.08
C PHE A 20 -14.88 -4.93 7.31
N TYR A 21 -14.51 -4.72 6.05
CA TYR A 21 -15.28 -3.87 5.16
C TYR A 21 -16.54 -4.62 4.76
N GLU A 22 -17.70 -3.96 4.82
CA GLU A 22 -18.90 -4.55 4.25
C GLU A 22 -18.69 -4.74 2.75
N SER A 23 -18.98 -5.94 2.26
CA SER A 23 -18.92 -6.22 0.84
C SER A 23 -19.88 -5.25 0.13
N PRO A 24 -19.45 -4.57 -0.94
CA PRO A 24 -20.30 -3.63 -1.67
C PRO A 24 -21.54 -4.31 -2.30
N MET A 25 -21.58 -5.64 -2.32
CA MET A 25 -22.68 -6.47 -2.82
C MET A 25 -22.81 -7.73 -1.96
N SER A 26 -24.04 -8.18 -1.67
CA SER A 26 -24.27 -9.45 -0.97
C SER A 26 -24.03 -10.64 -1.91
N ALA A 27 -23.75 -11.82 -1.38
CA ALA A 27 -23.49 -13.00 -2.20
C ALA A 27 -24.70 -13.36 -3.09
N GLU A 28 -25.91 -13.12 -2.59
CA GLU A 28 -27.16 -13.36 -3.29
C GLU A 28 -27.35 -12.39 -4.46
N ALA A 29 -27.00 -11.11 -4.27
CA ALA A 29 -27.05 -10.13 -5.34
C ALA A 29 -26.02 -10.44 -6.44
N LEU A 30 -24.86 -10.97 -6.06
CA LEU A 30 -23.83 -11.40 -7.00
C LEU A 30 -24.26 -12.64 -7.79
N GLU A 31 -24.87 -13.61 -7.11
CA GLU A 31 -25.41 -14.82 -7.73
C GLU A 31 -26.53 -14.47 -8.71
N ALA A 32 -27.47 -13.61 -8.32
CA ALA A 32 -28.53 -13.11 -9.20
C ALA A 32 -27.96 -12.35 -10.42
N VAL A 33 -26.92 -11.54 -10.25
CA VAL A 33 -26.24 -10.88 -11.38
C VAL A 33 -25.54 -11.88 -12.29
N SER A 34 -24.98 -12.96 -11.73
CA SER A 34 -24.36 -14.04 -12.51
C SER A 34 -25.34 -14.85 -13.32
N GLU A 35 -26.56 -15.07 -12.80
CA GLU A 35 -27.63 -15.75 -13.53
C GLU A 35 -28.19 -14.89 -14.67
N LEU A 36 -28.11 -13.56 -14.55
CA LEU A 36 -28.66 -12.63 -15.53
C LEU A 36 -27.71 -12.34 -16.70
N ASP A 37 -26.41 -12.15 -16.43
CA ASP A 37 -25.40 -11.93 -17.46
C ASP A 37 -23.99 -12.23 -16.95
N GLU A 38 -23.44 -13.38 -17.34
CA GLU A 38 -22.07 -13.79 -17.01
C GLU A 38 -21.01 -12.78 -17.50
N ASN A 39 -21.28 -12.02 -18.58
CA ASN A 39 -20.35 -11.02 -19.11
C ASN A 39 -20.34 -9.73 -18.30
N LEU A 40 -21.39 -9.48 -17.52
CA LEU A 40 -21.49 -8.33 -16.62
C LEU A 40 -20.67 -8.58 -15.34
N VAL A 41 -20.67 -9.82 -14.86
CA VAL A 41 -19.83 -10.31 -13.74
C VAL A 41 -18.35 -10.07 -14.03
N GLU A 42 -17.87 -10.44 -15.23
CA GLU A 42 -16.47 -10.21 -15.65
C GLU A 42 -16.09 -8.72 -15.76
N LYS A 43 -17.06 -7.85 -16.06
CA LYS A 43 -16.84 -6.39 -16.14
C LYS A 43 -16.89 -5.69 -14.78
N ILE A 44 -17.71 -6.20 -13.85
CA ILE A 44 -17.90 -5.61 -12.51
C ILE A 44 -16.82 -6.06 -11.54
N LEU A 45 -16.33 -7.30 -11.69
CA LEU A 45 -15.36 -7.87 -10.75
C LEU A 45 -13.95 -7.64 -11.29
N PRO A 46 -13.11 -6.80 -10.65
CA PRO A 46 -11.69 -6.92 -10.84
C PRO A 46 -11.29 -8.24 -10.19
N THR A 47 -11.23 -9.31 -10.98
CA THR A 47 -10.61 -10.58 -10.58
C THR A 47 -11.29 -11.23 -9.37
N GLN A 48 -12.58 -11.60 -9.48
CA GLN A 48 -13.13 -12.60 -8.55
C GLN A 48 -12.66 -14.00 -8.96
N THR A 49 -11.59 -14.42 -8.34
CA THR A 49 -11.06 -15.78 -8.44
C THR A 49 -11.86 -16.68 -7.51
N SER A 50 -12.97 -17.24 -7.99
CA SER A 50 -13.86 -18.14 -7.24
C SER A 50 -13.21 -19.47 -6.80
N HIS A 51 -11.92 -19.68 -7.09
CA HIS A 51 -11.21 -20.91 -6.72
C HIS A 51 -9.79 -20.70 -6.16
N ILE A 52 -9.38 -19.44 -5.93
CA ILE A 52 -8.08 -19.14 -5.32
C ILE A 52 -8.35 -18.75 -3.86
N PRO A 53 -7.86 -19.52 -2.87
CA PRO A 53 -7.99 -19.14 -1.47
C PRO A 53 -7.28 -17.79 -1.25
N ILE A 54 -8.07 -16.76 -0.97
CA ILE A 54 -7.56 -15.44 -0.59
C ILE A 54 -7.17 -15.52 0.89
N TYR A 55 -5.88 -15.65 1.16
CA TYR A 55 -5.35 -15.59 2.52
C TYR A 55 -5.10 -14.14 2.90
N ASN A 56 -5.90 -13.63 3.84
CA ASN A 56 -5.62 -12.34 4.47
C ASN A 56 -4.64 -12.56 5.62
N PHE A 57 -3.38 -12.16 5.45
CA PHE A 57 -2.38 -12.19 6.53
C PHE A 57 -2.40 -10.85 7.27
N VAL A 58 -3.33 -10.72 8.20
CA VAL A 58 -3.48 -9.56 9.08
C VAL A 58 -3.12 -9.90 10.51
N SER A 59 -2.77 -8.89 11.30
CA SER A 59 -2.79 -9.01 12.76
C SER A 59 -4.24 -9.22 13.20
N GLY A 60 -4.65 -10.49 13.32
CA GLY A 60 -6.00 -10.82 13.74
C GLY A 60 -6.27 -10.36 15.17
N ALA A 61 -7.56 -10.31 15.55
CA ALA A 61 -7.98 -9.90 16.90
C ALA A 61 -7.33 -10.71 18.04
N GLN A 62 -6.84 -11.91 17.75
CA GLN A 62 -6.19 -12.81 18.71
C GLN A 62 -4.72 -12.44 18.99
N ASN A 63 -4.06 -11.73 18.08
CA ASN A 63 -2.68 -11.25 18.24
C ASN A 63 -2.51 -9.88 17.55
N PRO A 64 -3.14 -8.83 18.09
CA PRO A 64 -3.04 -7.49 17.55
C PRO A 64 -1.61 -6.95 17.71
N ILE A 65 -1.10 -6.28 16.68
CA ILE A 65 0.19 -5.59 16.74
C ILE A 65 -0.04 -4.09 16.79
N SER A 66 0.75 -3.35 17.57
CA SER A 66 0.73 -1.90 17.49
C SER A 66 1.45 -1.40 16.23
N TRP A 67 1.19 -0.16 15.83
CA TRP A 67 2.00 0.48 14.80
C TRP A 67 3.47 0.50 15.21
N GLY A 68 3.77 0.74 16.49
CA GLY A 68 5.12 0.68 17.06
C GLY A 68 5.79 -0.68 16.82
N ASP A 69 5.10 -1.77 17.17
CA ASP A 69 5.61 -3.13 16.97
C ASP A 69 5.87 -3.41 15.49
N PHE A 70 4.94 -3.00 14.61
CA PHE A 70 5.11 -3.12 13.17
C PHE A 70 6.34 -2.35 12.68
N ILE A 71 6.53 -1.12 13.13
CA ILE A 71 7.68 -0.27 12.76
C ILE A 71 8.99 -0.92 13.22
N ASP A 72 9.04 -1.40 14.45
CA ASP A 72 10.24 -2.00 15.02
C ASP A 72 10.59 -3.33 14.36
N LEU A 73 9.60 -4.17 14.07
CA LEU A 73 9.77 -5.40 13.28
C LEU A 73 10.29 -5.08 11.87
N ASN A 74 9.72 -4.08 11.20
CA ASN A 74 10.19 -3.71 9.87
C ASN A 74 11.59 -3.06 9.90
N ARG A 75 11.95 -2.30 10.94
CA ARG A 75 13.33 -1.81 11.11
C ARG A 75 14.32 -2.94 11.31
N LYS A 76 13.94 -3.93 12.11
CA LYS A 76 14.79 -5.08 12.43
C LYS A 76 15.02 -6.00 11.23
N TYR A 77 13.98 -6.27 10.45
CA TYR A 77 14.03 -7.28 9.38
C TYR A 77 13.92 -6.73 7.96
N GLY A 78 13.48 -5.48 7.78
CA GLY A 78 13.23 -4.88 6.46
C GLY A 78 14.50 -4.46 5.73
N ILE A 79 15.58 -4.21 6.47
CA ILE A 79 16.93 -3.97 5.93
C ILE A 79 17.43 -5.23 5.21
N ASP A 80 17.28 -6.40 5.82
CA ASP A 80 17.78 -7.67 5.27
C ASP A 80 17.04 -8.12 4.00
N LYS A 81 15.86 -7.55 3.72
CA LYS A 81 15.03 -7.90 2.56
C LYS A 81 14.61 -6.65 1.77
N PRO A 82 15.56 -5.97 1.10
CA PRO A 82 15.24 -4.73 0.39
C PRO A 82 14.43 -5.02 -0.87
N THR A 83 13.54 -4.09 -1.23
CA THR A 83 12.77 -4.16 -2.47
C THR A 83 13.68 -3.97 -3.68
N THR A 84 13.63 -4.89 -4.64
CA THR A 84 14.49 -4.89 -5.84
C THR A 84 14.34 -3.65 -6.73
N LYS A 85 13.21 -2.95 -6.65
CA LYS A 85 12.89 -1.75 -7.44
C LYS A 85 12.89 -0.45 -6.62
N ALA A 86 13.48 -0.47 -5.43
CA ALA A 86 13.57 0.71 -4.57
C ALA A 86 14.56 1.75 -5.13
N VAL A 87 14.15 3.02 -5.26
CA VAL A 87 15.07 4.12 -5.62
C VAL A 87 16.08 4.37 -4.48
N TRP A 88 15.64 4.23 -3.24
CA TRP A 88 16.46 4.38 -2.04
C TRP A 88 16.10 3.33 -1.00
N TYR A 89 17.05 3.07 -0.13
CA TYR A 89 16.95 2.05 0.90
C TYR A 89 15.87 2.38 1.94
N TYR A 90 15.37 1.33 2.59
CA TYR A 90 14.27 1.37 3.56
C TYR A 90 14.43 2.51 4.58
N GLY A 91 13.45 3.42 4.60
CA GLY A 91 13.35 4.52 5.56
C GLY A 91 11.94 4.59 6.14
N LEU A 92 11.77 4.12 7.38
CA LEU A 92 10.48 4.13 8.07
C LEU A 92 10.60 4.98 9.34
N ASN A 93 10.20 6.24 9.19
CA ASN A 93 10.17 7.25 10.24
C ASN A 93 8.74 7.76 10.37
N PRO A 94 7.89 7.08 11.15
CA PRO A 94 6.56 7.56 11.47
C PRO A 94 6.69 8.78 12.37
N THR A 95 5.95 9.82 12.03
CA THR A 95 5.99 11.08 12.78
C THR A 95 4.60 11.39 13.29
N ASN A 96 4.48 11.63 14.59
CA ASN A 96 3.23 12.09 15.21
C ASN A 96 2.96 13.59 14.95
N CYS A 97 3.90 14.28 14.30
CA CYS A 97 3.77 15.69 13.94
C CYS A 97 3.49 15.84 12.44
N TYR A 98 2.34 16.41 12.11
CA TYR A 98 1.91 16.62 10.73
C TYR A 98 2.88 17.51 9.94
N TYR A 99 3.45 18.55 10.55
CA TYR A 99 4.44 19.41 9.88
C TYR A 99 5.75 18.69 9.58
N MET A 100 6.16 17.77 10.46
CA MET A 100 7.33 16.93 10.21
C MET A 100 7.06 15.95 9.07
N PHE A 101 5.85 15.37 9.01
CA PHE A 101 5.41 14.56 7.88
C PHE A 101 5.45 15.35 6.57
N LEU A 102 4.92 16.57 6.54
CA LEU A 102 4.96 17.45 5.36
C LEU A 102 6.40 17.77 4.94
N PHE A 103 7.27 18.06 5.91
CA PHE A 103 8.69 18.30 5.67
C PHE A 103 9.36 17.10 4.99
N TYR A 104 9.22 15.90 5.55
CA TYR A 104 9.77 14.68 4.93
C TYR A 104 9.17 14.38 3.56
N ASN A 105 7.87 14.59 3.39
CA ASN A 105 7.23 14.39 2.09
C ASN A 105 7.82 15.33 1.02
N PHE A 106 7.96 16.62 1.36
CA PHE A 106 8.50 17.61 0.44
C PHE A 106 9.95 17.31 0.03
N PHE A 107 10.84 17.07 1.00
CA PHE A 107 12.27 16.88 0.72
C PHE A 107 12.64 15.49 0.22
N LEU A 108 11.97 14.44 0.71
CA LEU A 108 12.34 13.06 0.39
C LEU A 108 11.49 12.47 -0.74
N HIS A 109 10.35 13.07 -1.13
CA HIS A 109 9.50 12.55 -2.21
C HIS A 109 9.31 13.57 -3.31
N PHE A 110 8.82 14.76 -2.98
CA PHE A 110 8.45 15.76 -3.99
C PHE A 110 9.65 16.28 -4.77
N ILE A 111 10.70 16.73 -4.07
CA ILE A 111 11.93 17.24 -4.72
C ILE A 111 12.61 16.15 -5.58
N PRO A 112 12.89 14.94 -5.07
CA PRO A 112 13.54 13.90 -5.87
C PRO A 112 12.73 13.47 -7.09
N ALA A 113 11.40 13.40 -6.97
CA ALA A 113 10.52 13.09 -8.10
C ALA A 113 10.61 14.17 -9.19
N LEU A 114 10.54 15.45 -8.80
CA LEU A 114 10.70 16.57 -9.73
C LEU A 114 12.06 16.57 -10.44
N LEU A 115 13.14 16.28 -9.71
CA LEU A 115 14.48 16.20 -10.30
C LEU A 115 14.60 15.05 -11.30
N ALA A 116 14.03 13.88 -10.98
CA ALA A 116 14.00 12.74 -11.88
C ALA A 116 13.20 13.05 -13.15
N ASP A 117 12.02 13.64 -13.01
CA ASP A 117 11.17 14.04 -14.14
C ASP A 117 11.85 15.08 -15.03
N LEU A 118 12.50 16.07 -14.44
CA LEU A 118 13.27 17.08 -15.17
C LEU A 118 14.44 16.44 -15.94
N TYR A 119 15.17 15.53 -15.30
CA TYR A 119 16.26 14.81 -15.96
C TYR A 119 15.77 13.99 -17.15
N PHE A 120 14.64 13.28 -17.02
CA PHE A 120 14.07 12.54 -18.14
C PHE A 120 13.57 13.46 -19.26
N ALA A 121 12.95 14.59 -18.92
CA ALA A 121 12.54 15.60 -19.90
C ALA A 121 13.72 16.18 -20.69
N LEU A 122 14.83 16.49 -20.02
CA LEU A 122 16.03 17.04 -20.64
C LEU A 122 16.82 16.02 -21.46
N THR A 123 16.80 14.74 -21.09
CA THR A 123 17.54 13.67 -21.78
C THR A 123 16.73 12.97 -22.88
N GLY A 124 15.48 13.36 -23.10
CA GLY A 124 14.59 12.73 -24.09
C GLY A 124 14.24 11.27 -23.78
N LYS A 125 14.51 10.81 -22.56
CA LYS A 125 14.22 9.44 -22.12
C LYS A 125 12.76 9.36 -21.63
N ARG A 126 12.11 8.22 -21.89
CA ARG A 126 10.72 7.98 -21.50
C ARG A 126 10.61 7.98 -19.96
N ARG A 127 9.61 8.68 -19.41
CA ARG A 127 9.31 8.67 -17.96
C ARG A 127 9.02 7.23 -17.49
N VAL A 128 9.51 6.85 -16.31
CA VAL A 128 9.52 5.46 -15.77
C VAL A 128 8.33 5.19 -14.84
#